data_AF-A0A438XPB4-F1
#
_entry.id   AF-A0A438XPB4-F1
#
_cell.length_a   1.000
_cell.length_b   1.000
_cell.length_c   1.000
_cell.angle_alpha   90.00
_cell.angle_beta   90.00
_cell.angle_gamma   90.00
#
_symmetry.space_group_name_H-M   'P 1'
#
loop_
_entity.id
_entity.type
_entity.pdbx_description
1 polymer ?
#
loop_
_entity_poly.entity_id
_entity_poly.type
_entity_poly.pdbx_seq_one_letter_code
_entity_poly.pdbx_strand_id
1 'polypeptide(L)'
;MNKVPSIEPLIADKFNNELRSYNLDYKLEQESLNTEIDEALKNYASKSGGLGGNRPNVKLLLNTQDPNRRVPILIEYKGLKDKLIKLDKNKLVENFKNHEPHYKNIKEYALNGALHYANAIYAGFTECLNSQNHHNF
;
A
#
# COMPACT_ATOMS: atom_id res chain seq x y z
N MET A 1 -23.04 1.75 -24.71
CA MET A 1 -22.77 2.86 -23.77
C MET A 1 -21.27 3.07 -23.72
N ASN A 2 -20.77 4.27 -24.04
CA ASN A 2 -19.34 4.58 -23.95
C ASN A 2 -18.92 4.60 -22.48
N LYS A 3 -17.93 3.80 -22.12
CA LYS A 3 -17.34 3.78 -20.78
C LYS A 3 -16.67 5.13 -20.55
N VAL A 4 -17.14 5.89 -19.56
CA VAL A 4 -16.48 7.14 -19.15
C VAL A 4 -15.04 6.79 -18.73
N PRO A 5 -14.01 7.46 -19.28
CA PRO A 5 -12.62 7.23 -18.90
C PRO A 5 -12.40 7.44 -17.39
N SER A 6 -11.48 6.68 -16.81
CA SER A 6 -11.11 6.88 -15.40
C SER A 6 -10.52 8.27 -15.20
N ILE A 7 -10.89 8.94 -14.10
CA ILE A 7 -10.27 10.20 -13.69
C ILE A 7 -9.03 9.99 -12.80
N GLU A 8 -8.71 8.73 -12.44
CA GLU A 8 -7.55 8.40 -11.61
C GLU A 8 -6.22 8.97 -12.14
N PRO A 9 -5.94 9.00 -13.46
CA PRO A 9 -4.73 9.64 -13.97
C PRO A 9 -4.64 11.13 -13.62
N LEU A 10 -5.77 11.86 -13.65
CA LEU A 10 -5.82 13.29 -13.30
C LEU A 10 -5.62 13.50 -11.79
N ILE A 11 -6.17 12.59 -10.98
CA ILE A 11 -5.99 12.60 -9.53
C ILE A 11 -4.52 12.32 -9.17
N ALA A 12 -3.90 11.32 -9.81
CA ALA A 12 -2.50 10.99 -9.61
C ALA A 12 -1.58 12.15 -10.03
N ASP A 13 -1.81 12.77 -11.19
CA ASP A 13 -1.04 13.94 -11.64
C ASP A 13 -1.13 15.09 -10.62
N LYS A 14 -2.35 15.45 -10.20
CA LYS A 14 -2.58 16.51 -9.22
C LYS A 14 -1.80 16.27 -7.92
N PHE A 15 -1.96 15.10 -7.31
CA PHE A 15 -1.32 14.82 -6.01
C PHE A 15 0.18 14.60 -6.12
N ASN A 16 0.67 14.02 -7.22
CA ASN A 16 2.11 13.91 -7.45
C ASN A 16 2.76 15.30 -7.63
N ASN A 17 2.08 16.24 -8.29
CA ASN A 17 2.53 17.62 -8.37
C ASN A 17 2.54 18.29 -6.99
N GLU A 18 1.57 17.99 -6.12
CA GLU A 18 1.56 18.46 -4.72
C GLU A 18 2.73 17.87 -3.91
N LEU A 19 2.97 16.56 -3.98
CA LEU A 19 4.11 15.92 -3.32
C LEU A 19 5.45 16.49 -3.78
N ARG A 20 5.58 16.81 -5.07
CA ARG A 20 6.76 17.47 -5.64
C ARG A 20 6.96 18.87 -5.03
N SER A 21 5.88 19.61 -4.77
CA SER A 21 5.96 20.94 -4.15
C SER A 21 6.52 20.90 -2.72
N TYR A 22 6.38 19.77 -2.03
CA TYR A 22 6.97 19.53 -0.71
C TYR A 22 8.41 19.04 -0.75
N ASN A 23 9.01 18.90 -1.94
CA ASN A 23 10.39 18.43 -2.15
C ASN A 23 10.66 17.08 -1.47
N LEU A 24 9.67 16.19 -1.48
CA LEU A 24 9.75 14.84 -0.92
C LEU A 24 10.42 13.90 -1.93
N ASP A 25 11.29 13.00 -1.43
CA ASP A 25 11.86 11.92 -2.23
C ASP A 25 10.87 10.75 -2.36
N TYR A 26 9.76 11.00 -3.04
CA TYR A 26 8.74 9.99 -3.31
C TYR A 26 9.06 9.19 -4.56
N LYS A 27 8.63 7.92 -4.57
CA LYS A 27 8.82 6.96 -5.64
C LYS A 27 7.46 6.55 -6.20
N LEU A 28 7.33 6.55 -7.51
CA LEU A 28 6.13 6.10 -8.20
C LEU A 28 6.05 4.56 -8.23
N GLU A 29 4.96 4.07 -8.80
CA GLU A 29 4.57 2.64 -8.80
C GLU A 29 5.69 1.67 -9.22
N GLN A 30 6.48 2.04 -10.23
CA GLN A 30 7.54 1.19 -10.80
C GLN A 30 8.93 1.45 -10.21
N GLU A 31 9.11 2.52 -9.45
CA GLU A 31 10.40 2.89 -8.87
C GLU A 31 10.68 2.07 -7.61
N SER A 32 11.96 1.83 -7.29
CA SER A 32 12.36 1.14 -6.07
C SER A 32 12.41 2.13 -4.89
N LEU A 33 11.96 1.69 -3.70
CA LEU A 33 12.10 2.47 -2.46
C LEU A 33 13.31 2.01 -1.65
N ASN A 34 13.31 0.74 -1.25
CA ASN A 34 14.45 0.01 -0.72
C ASN A 34 14.18 -1.50 -0.85
N THR A 35 15.21 -2.33 -0.73
CA THR A 35 15.12 -3.78 -0.93
C THR A 35 14.07 -4.41 -0.01
N GLU A 36 14.08 -4.09 1.28
CA GLU A 36 13.22 -4.75 2.27
C GLU A 36 11.73 -4.48 2.03
N ILE A 37 11.36 -3.22 1.77
CA ILE A 37 9.96 -2.84 1.49
C ILE A 37 9.54 -3.36 0.13
N ASP A 38 10.41 -3.27 -0.89
CA ASP A 38 10.08 -3.72 -2.23
C ASP A 38 9.87 -5.25 -2.25
N GLU A 39 10.68 -6.01 -1.53
CA GLU A 39 10.50 -7.46 -1.36
C GLU A 39 9.24 -7.81 -0.56
N ALA A 40 8.99 -7.12 0.55
CA ALA A 40 7.78 -7.33 1.35
C ALA A 40 6.50 -7.11 0.52
N LEU A 41 6.46 -6.02 -0.27
CA LEU A 41 5.35 -5.76 -1.18
C LEU A 41 5.25 -6.80 -2.30
N LYS A 42 6.39 -7.17 -2.89
CA LYS A 42 6.47 -8.13 -4.01
C LYS A 42 6.06 -9.54 -3.62
N ASN A 43 6.39 -10.00 -2.42
CA ASN A 43 6.20 -11.39 -2.00
C ASN A 43 4.84 -11.63 -1.31
N TYR A 44 4.19 -10.56 -0.83
CA TYR A 44 2.86 -10.65 -0.23
C TYR A 44 1.75 -10.90 -1.25
N ALA A 45 0.57 -11.34 -0.82
CA ALA A 45 -0.58 -11.56 -1.69
C ALA A 45 -0.99 -10.28 -2.43
N SER A 46 -1.39 -10.37 -3.70
CA SER A 46 -1.83 -9.22 -4.50
C SER A 46 -3.14 -8.63 -3.99
N LYS A 47 -3.43 -7.36 -4.33
CA LYS A 47 -4.75 -6.75 -4.08
C LYS A 47 -5.93 -7.49 -4.74
N SER A 48 -5.66 -8.29 -5.77
CA SER A 48 -6.66 -9.11 -6.47
C SER A 48 -6.65 -10.58 -6.04
N GLY A 49 -5.80 -10.95 -5.08
CA GLY A 49 -5.51 -12.34 -4.72
C GLY A 49 -4.39 -12.95 -5.57
N GLY A 50 -3.87 -14.09 -5.12
CA GLY A 50 -2.69 -14.72 -5.71
C GLY A 50 -1.37 -14.08 -5.28
N LEU A 51 -0.25 -14.64 -5.74
CA LEU A 51 1.10 -14.25 -5.31
C LEU A 51 1.55 -12.93 -5.95
N GLY A 52 1.99 -11.99 -5.12
CA GLY A 52 2.78 -10.82 -5.48
C GLY A 52 2.06 -9.68 -6.18
N GLY A 53 2.82 -8.69 -6.65
CA GLY A 53 2.30 -7.61 -7.50
C GLY A 53 1.63 -6.45 -6.76
N ASN A 54 1.89 -6.26 -5.46
CA ASN A 54 1.50 -5.03 -4.78
C ASN A 54 2.35 -3.86 -5.25
N ARG A 55 1.70 -2.85 -5.80
CA ARG A 55 2.36 -1.63 -6.26
C ARG A 55 1.53 -0.42 -5.82
N PRO A 56 1.89 0.19 -4.68
CA PRO A 56 1.31 1.48 -4.27
C PRO A 56 1.53 2.52 -5.37
N ASN A 57 0.57 3.43 -5.57
CA ASN A 57 0.72 4.47 -6.60
C ASN A 57 1.93 5.36 -6.31
N VAL A 58 2.15 5.65 -5.02
CA VAL A 58 3.32 6.36 -4.51
C VAL A 58 3.80 5.71 -3.22
N LYS A 59 5.11 5.71 -3.01
CA LYS A 59 5.75 5.27 -1.77
C LYS A 59 6.93 6.17 -1.41
N LEU A 60 7.18 6.38 -0.12
CA LEU A 60 8.32 7.15 0.38
C LEU A 60 8.71 6.73 1.80
N LEU A 61 9.94 7.04 2.21
CA LEU A 61 10.40 6.92 3.59
C LEU A 61 10.54 8.31 4.19
N LEU A 62 9.66 8.63 5.14
CA LEU A 62 9.72 9.91 5.83
C LEU A 62 10.65 9.82 7.03
N ASN A 63 11.62 10.73 7.12
CA ASN A 63 12.45 10.87 8.31
C ASN A 63 11.62 11.42 9.47
N THR A 64 11.85 10.92 10.67
CA THR A 64 11.27 11.49 11.88
C THR A 64 12.29 12.36 12.62
N GLN A 65 11.88 12.95 13.75
CA GLN A 65 12.81 13.66 14.63
C GLN A 65 13.87 12.71 15.23
N ASP A 66 13.53 11.42 15.37
CA ASP A 66 14.50 10.39 15.73
C ASP A 66 15.28 9.95 14.46
N PRO A 67 16.60 10.14 14.41
CA PRO A 67 17.42 9.83 13.24
C PRO A 67 17.44 8.33 12.91
N ASN A 68 17.13 7.46 13.88
CA ASN A 68 17.09 6.02 13.68
C ASN A 68 15.71 5.52 13.24
N ARG A 69 14.72 6.42 13.14
CA ARG A 69 13.36 6.07 12.77
C ARG A 69 12.94 6.75 11.49
N ARG A 70 12.62 5.91 10.50
CA ARG A 70 11.96 6.30 9.26
C ARG A 70 10.58 5.64 9.20
N VAL A 71 9.61 6.34 8.61
CA VAL A 71 8.24 5.84 8.49
C VAL A 71 7.93 5.60 7.02
N PRO A 72 7.59 4.36 6.61
CA PRO A 72 7.11 4.11 5.27
C PRO A 72 5.73 4.74 5.09
N ILE A 73 5.60 5.56 4.06
CA ILE A 73 4.33 6.16 3.64
C ILE A 73 3.97 5.54 2.30
N LEU A 74 2.79 4.94 2.22
CA LEU A 74 2.25 4.31 1.02
C LEU A 74 0.93 4.98 0.66
N ILE A 75 0.79 5.40 -0.58
CA ILE A 75 -0.35 6.19 -1.05
C ILE A 75 -1.05 5.42 -2.17
N GLU A 76 -2.37 5.27 -2.04
CA GLU A 76 -3.27 4.68 -3.03
C GLU A 76 -4.31 5.72 -3.42
N TYR A 77 -4.36 6.06 -4.70
CA TYR A 77 -5.34 7.00 -5.24
C TYR A 77 -6.60 6.27 -5.71
N LYS A 78 -7.74 6.93 -5.60
CA LYS A 78 -9.00 6.53 -6.24
C LYS A 78 -9.69 7.74 -6.84
N GLY A 79 -10.31 7.54 -8.00
CA GLY A 79 -10.95 8.63 -8.75
C GLY A 79 -12.33 9.00 -8.21
N LEU A 80 -13.02 8.07 -7.55
CA LEU A 80 -14.42 8.24 -7.16
C LEU A 80 -14.55 8.52 -5.66
N LYS A 81 -15.44 9.46 -5.30
CA LYS A 81 -15.64 9.93 -3.92
C LYS A 81 -16.06 8.81 -2.96
N ASP A 82 -16.84 7.84 -3.44
CA ASP A 82 -17.33 6.70 -2.68
C ASP A 82 -16.31 5.55 -2.56
N LYS A 83 -15.08 5.75 -3.05
CA LYS A 83 -14.00 4.75 -3.03
C LYS A 83 -12.90 5.04 -2.00
N LEU A 84 -13.18 5.88 -1.01
CA LEU A 84 -12.22 6.13 0.08
C LEU A 84 -12.00 4.90 0.97
N ILE A 85 -13.08 4.33 1.51
CA ILE A 85 -13.04 3.28 2.54
C ILE A 85 -14.30 2.41 2.46
N LYS A 86 -14.13 1.10 2.68
CA LYS A 86 -15.22 0.18 2.96
C LYS A 86 -15.10 -0.36 4.39
N LEU A 87 -16.18 -0.17 5.15
CA LEU A 87 -16.28 -0.58 6.55
C LEU A 87 -17.24 -1.76 6.72
N ASP A 88 -16.97 -2.60 7.72
CA ASP A 88 -17.84 -3.69 8.14
C ASP A 88 -18.97 -3.18 9.07
N LYS A 89 -19.79 -4.12 9.58
CA LYS A 89 -20.88 -3.82 10.52
C LYS A 89 -20.40 -3.19 11.84
N ASN A 90 -19.14 -3.42 12.22
CA ASN A 90 -18.52 -2.90 13.44
C ASN A 90 -17.75 -1.59 13.19
N LYS A 91 -17.82 -1.02 11.98
CA LYS A 91 -17.08 0.18 11.57
C LYS A 91 -15.56 -0.01 11.50
N LEU A 92 -15.09 -1.24 11.30
CA LEU A 92 -13.69 -1.55 11.01
C LEU A 92 -13.47 -1.68 9.50
N VAL A 93 -12.25 -1.43 9.03
CA VAL A 93 -11.89 -1.57 7.60
C VAL A 93 -12.14 -3.02 7.15
N GLU A 94 -13.05 -3.22 6.21
CA GLU A 94 -13.53 -4.54 5.78
C GLU A 94 -12.55 -5.22 4.80
N ASN A 95 -11.34 -5.54 5.28
CA ASN A 95 -10.34 -6.30 4.52
C ASN A 95 -10.48 -7.82 4.67
N PHE A 96 -11.35 -8.30 5.55
CA PHE A 96 -11.64 -9.72 5.74
C PHE A 96 -13.14 -9.97 5.70
N LYS A 97 -13.54 -11.11 5.15
CA LYS A 97 -14.92 -11.61 5.15
C LYS A 97 -14.88 -13.11 5.36
N ASN A 98 -15.54 -13.60 6.40
CA ASN A 98 -15.53 -15.02 6.78
C ASN A 98 -14.10 -15.58 6.97
N HIS A 99 -13.21 -14.81 7.63
CA HIS A 99 -11.80 -15.15 7.87
C HIS A 99 -10.90 -15.19 6.63
N GLU A 100 -11.44 -14.88 5.44
CA GLU A 100 -10.67 -14.81 4.19
C GLU A 100 -10.46 -13.34 3.76
N PRO A 101 -9.36 -13.01 3.06
CA PRO A 101 -9.15 -11.67 2.53
C PRO A 101 -10.27 -11.23 1.58
N HIS A 102 -10.84 -10.05 1.82
CA HIS A 102 -11.89 -9.47 0.98
C HIS A 102 -11.27 -8.69 -0.20
N TYR A 103 -10.64 -9.39 -1.15
CA TYR A 103 -9.90 -8.78 -2.27
C TYR A 103 -10.68 -7.75 -3.09
N LYS A 104 -12.00 -7.93 -3.23
CA LYS A 104 -12.86 -6.90 -3.85
C LYS A 104 -12.71 -5.54 -3.16
N ASN A 105 -12.82 -5.51 -1.83
CA ASN A 105 -12.70 -4.26 -1.07
C ASN A 105 -11.26 -3.73 -1.08
N ILE A 106 -10.28 -4.62 -0.90
CA ILE A 106 -8.85 -4.28 -0.94
C ILE A 106 -8.48 -3.58 -2.25
N LYS A 107 -9.01 -4.05 -3.39
CA LYS A 107 -8.75 -3.45 -4.70
C LYS A 107 -9.55 -2.16 -4.93
N GLU A 108 -10.82 -2.14 -4.54
CA GLU A 108 -11.74 -1.07 -4.92
C GLU A 108 -11.63 0.19 -4.07
N TYR A 109 -11.15 0.12 -2.82
CA TYR A 109 -11.15 1.25 -1.89
C TYR A 109 -9.73 1.64 -1.47
N ALA A 110 -9.46 2.95 -1.40
CA ALA A 110 -8.14 3.51 -1.15
C ALA A 110 -7.53 3.04 0.18
N LEU A 111 -8.25 3.23 1.29
CA LEU A 111 -7.75 2.85 2.62
C LEU A 111 -7.64 1.32 2.80
N ASN A 112 -8.56 0.56 2.21
CA ASN A 112 -8.49 -0.91 2.22
C ASN A 112 -7.22 -1.41 1.52
N GLY A 113 -6.87 -0.84 0.37
CA GLY A 113 -5.63 -1.12 -0.35
C GLY A 113 -4.38 -0.68 0.42
N ALA A 114 -4.39 0.52 1.00
CA ALA A 114 -3.28 1.03 1.81
C ALA A 114 -3.02 0.15 3.05
N LEU A 115 -4.08 -0.29 3.74
CA LEU A 115 -3.96 -1.20 4.89
C LEU A 115 -3.40 -2.56 4.47
N HIS A 116 -3.78 -3.07 3.28
CA HIS A 116 -3.22 -4.30 2.73
C HIS A 116 -1.70 -4.18 2.50
N TYR A 117 -1.22 -3.04 2.00
CA TYR A 117 0.21 -2.82 1.87
C TYR A 117 0.93 -2.67 3.21
N ALA A 118 0.30 -2.02 4.20
CA ALA A 118 0.87 -1.95 5.56
C ALA A 118 1.04 -3.36 6.15
N ASN A 119 0.06 -4.25 5.93
CA ASN A 119 0.16 -5.65 6.33
C ASN A 119 1.28 -6.41 5.60
N ALA A 120 1.50 -6.12 4.31
CA ALA A 120 2.61 -6.70 3.55
C ALA A 120 3.97 -6.34 4.17
N ILE A 121 4.17 -5.06 4.49
CA ILE A 121 5.38 -4.58 5.16
C ILE A 121 5.55 -5.24 6.52
N TYR A 122 4.49 -5.27 7.34
CA TYR A 122 4.52 -5.89 8.66
C TYR A 122 4.86 -7.39 8.62
N ALA A 123 4.28 -8.12 7.68
CA ALA A 123 4.55 -9.54 7.47
C ALA A 123 6.00 -9.77 7.06
N GLY A 124 6.52 -9.01 6.08
CA GLY A 124 7.91 -9.11 5.63
C GLY A 124 8.92 -8.88 6.77
N PHE A 125 8.69 -7.87 7.62
CA PHE A 125 9.52 -7.67 8.81
C PHE A 125 9.47 -8.86 9.78
N THR A 126 8.30 -9.45 9.97
CA THR A 126 8.13 -10.61 10.86
C THR A 126 8.87 -11.84 10.33
N GLU A 127 8.82 -12.07 9.02
CA GLU A 127 9.57 -13.15 8.35
C GLU A 127 11.09 -12.97 8.49
N CYS A 128 11.60 -11.74 8.33
CA CYS A 128 13.01 -11.44 8.54
C CYS A 128 13.48 -11.71 9.98
N LEU A 129 12.67 -11.37 10.99
CA LEU A 129 13.02 -11.66 12.39
C LEU A 129 13.05 -13.17 12.66
N ASN A 130 12.09 -13.91 12.11
CA ASN A 130 12.02 -15.35 12.28
C ASN A 130 13.19 -16.06 11.58
N SER A 131 13.59 -15.63 10.37
CA SER A 131 14.71 -16.24 9.66
C SER A 131 16.06 -16.01 10.35
N GLN A 132 16.27 -14.86 11.01
CA GLN A 132 17.47 -14.61 11.82
C GLN A 132 17.56 -15.51 13.06
N ASN A 133 16.41 -15.85 13.67
CA ASN A 133 16.37 -16.77 14.81
C ASN A 133 16.68 -18.23 14.41
N HIS A 134 16.41 -18.62 13.16
CA HIS A 134 16.70 -19.96 12.66
C HIS A 134 18.15 -20.18 12.21
N HIS A 135 18.97 -19.12 12.08
CA HIS A 135 20.39 -19.23 11.77
C HIS A 135 21.31 -19.31 13.00
N ASN A 136 20.74 -19.31 14.21
CA ASN A 136 21.46 -19.37 15.48
C ASN A 136 21.30 -20.71 16.23
N PHE A 137 20.84 -21.78 15.57
CA PHE A 137 20.75 -23.14 16.12
C PHE A 137 21.44 -24.15 15.20
#